data_AF-A0A9D6AKL5-F1
#
_entry.id   AF-A0A9D6AKL5-F1
#
_cell.length_a   1.000
_cell.length_b   1.000
_cell.length_c   1.000
_cell.angle_alpha   90.00
_cell.angle_beta   90.00
_cell.angle_gamma   90.00
#
_symmetry.space_group_name_H-M   'P 1'
#
loop_
_entity.id
_entity.type
_entity.pdbx_description
1 polymer ?
#
loop_
_entity_poly.entity_id
_entity_poly.type
_entity_poly.pdbx_seq_one_letter_code
_entity_poly.pdbx_strand_id
1 'polypeptide(L)' 'MKTVQKSAKLANVCYDIRGPIMDAAKQMEEDGHKIIKLNIG' A
#
# COMPACT_ATOMS: atom_id res chain seq x y z
N MET A 1 20.19 13.33 15.35
CA MET A 1 18.77 13.06 14.98
C MET A 1 18.22 12.04 15.96
N LYS A 2 17.10 12.31 16.64
CA LYS A 2 16.40 11.30 17.45
C LYS A 2 15.53 10.43 16.53
N THR A 3 15.71 9.12 16.60
CA THR A 3 14.91 8.15 15.86
C THR A 3 13.50 8.11 16.45
N VAL A 4 12.51 8.63 15.72
CA VAL A 4 11.11 8.57 16.15
C VAL A 4 10.60 7.17 15.81
N GLN A 5 10.36 6.35 16.84
CA GLN A 5 9.77 5.02 16.66
C GLN A 5 8.25 5.11 16.58
N LYS A 6 7.66 4.33 15.68
CA LYS A 6 6.19 4.25 15.53
C LYS A 6 5.59 3.71 16.83
N SER A 7 4.50 4.33 17.29
CA SER A 7 3.79 3.87 18.49
C SER A 7 3.27 2.44 18.30
N ALA A 8 3.37 1.60 19.33
CA ALA A 8 2.85 0.23 19.33
C ALA A 8 1.35 0.15 19.00
N LYS A 9 0.59 1.23 19.28
CA LYS A 9 -0.84 1.34 18.92
C LYS A 9 -1.09 1.36 17.40
N LEU A 10 -0.09 1.72 16.62
CA LEU A 10 -0.13 1.79 15.14
C LEU A 10 0.50 0.54 14.48
N ALA A 11 0.84 -0.49 15.26
CA ALA A 11 1.43 -1.72 14.74
C ALA A 11 0.46 -2.49 13.84
N ASN A 12 -0.84 -2.45 14.14
CA ASN A 12 -1.89 -3.17 13.40
C ASN A 12 -2.72 -2.26 12.47
N VAL A 13 -2.35 -0.98 12.35
CA VAL A 13 -3.02 -0.04 11.45
C VAL A 13 -2.29 -0.08 10.12
N CYS A 14 -2.67 -1.05 9.28
CA CYS A 14 -2.28 -1.14 7.88
C CYS A 14 -3.34 -0.47 7.01
N TYR A 15 -3.54 0.85 7.19
CA TYR A 15 -4.26 1.65 6.21
C TYR A 15 -3.31 2.02 5.06
N ASP A 16 -2.78 0.98 4.42
CA ASP A 16 -1.80 1.12 3.37
C ASP A 16 -2.54 1.23 2.05
N ILE A 17 -3.16 2.40 1.83
CA ILE A 17 -3.74 2.78 0.53
C ILE A 17 -2.71 2.59 -0.61
N ARG A 18 -1.41 2.50 -0.28
CA ARG A 18 -0.29 2.29 -1.19
C ARG A 18 0.67 1.19 -0.69
N GLY A 19 0.14 0.13 -0.09
CA GLY A 19 0.95 -1.00 0.37
C GLY A 19 1.57 -1.78 -0.79
N PRO A 20 2.33 -2.85 -0.50
CA PRO A 20 3.01 -3.68 -1.52
C PRO A 20 2.08 -4.26 -2.58
N ILE A 21 0.78 -4.38 -2.26
CA ILE A 21 -0.27 -4.80 -3.18
C ILE A 21 -0.50 -3.74 -4.28
N MET A 22 -0.45 -2.46 -3.92
CA MET A 22 -0.60 -1.35 -4.88
C MET A 22 0.62 -1.25 -5.80
N ASP A 23 1.83 -1.50 -5.27
CA ASP A 23 3.05 -1.55 -6.08
C ASP A 23 3.00 -2.69 -7.10
N ALA A 24 2.56 -3.89 -6.68
CA ALA A 24 2.35 -5.01 -7.59
C ALA A 24 1.26 -4.73 -8.63
N ALA A 25 0.15 -4.11 -8.23
CA ALA A 25 -0.90 -3.71 -9.16
C ALA A 25 -0.41 -2.67 -10.18
N LYS A 26 0.43 -1.72 -9.75
CA LYS A 26 1.03 -0.71 -10.62
C LYS A 26 2.00 -1.34 -11.63
N GLN A 27 2.82 -2.29 -11.20
CA GLN A 27 3.70 -3.05 -12.11
C GLN A 27 2.87 -3.79 -13.18
N MET A 28 1.78 -4.44 -12.78
CA MET A 28 0.89 -5.11 -13.73
C MET A 28 0.21 -4.12 -14.69
N GLU A 29 -0.17 -2.92 -14.24
CA GLU A 29 -0.66 -1.85 -15.11
C GLU A 29 0.41 -1.38 -16.12
N GLU A 30 1.67 -1.26 -15.70
CA GLU A 30 2.81 -0.88 -16.56
C GLU A 30 3.15 -1.97 -17.59
N ASP A 31 3.00 -3.25 -17.22
CA ASP A 31 3.16 -4.40 -18.12
C ASP A 31 1.98 -4.55 -19.12
N GLY A 32 0.99 -3.64 -19.05
CA GLY A 32 -0.14 -3.57 -19.99
C GLY A 32 -1.39 -4.35 -19.53
N HIS A 33 -1.40 -4.89 -18.31
CA HIS A 33 -2.57 -5.58 -17.77
C HIS A 33 -3.62 -4.59 -17.27
N LYS A 34 -4.88 -4.81 -17.65
CA LYS A 34 -6.00 -4.00 -17.18
C LYS A 34 -6.41 -4.46 -15.78
N ILE A 35 -5.96 -3.75 -14.75
CA ILE A 35 -6.33 -4.00 -13.35
C ILE A 35 -7.68 -3.33 -13.04
N ILE A 36 -8.67 -4.11 -12.58
CA ILE A 36 -9.96 -3.58 -12.11
C ILE A 36 -9.83 -3.29 -10.60
N LYS A 37 -9.79 -2.01 -10.23
CA LYS A 37 -9.65 -1.53 -8.85
C LYS A 37 -10.99 -1.59 -8.12
N LEU A 38 -11.30 -2.75 -7.55
CA LEU A 38 -12.49 -2.99 -6.69
C LEU A 38 -12.28 -2.55 -5.23
N ASN A 39 -11.08 -2.06 -4.91
CA ASN A 39 -10.66 -1.64 -3.57
C ASN A 39 -11.00 -0.18 -3.23
N ILE A 40 -11.62 0.56 -4.16
CA ILE A 40 -12.00 1.96 -3.97
C ILE A 40 -13.51 2.06 -4.23
N GLY A 41 -14.25 2.34 -3.15
CA GLY A 41 -15.67 2.70 -3.12
C GLY A 41 -15.88 3.77 -2.07
#